data_AF-A0A1E4EXY3-F1
#
_entry.id   AF-A0A1E4EXY3-F1
#
_cell.length_a   1.000
_cell.length_b   1.000
_cell.length_c   1.000
_cell.angle_alpha   90.00
_cell.angle_beta   90.00
_cell.angle_gamma   90.00
#
_symmetry.space_group_name_H-M   'P 1'
#
loop_
_entity.id
_entity.type
_entity.pdbx_description
1 polymer ?
#
loop_
_entity_poly.entity_id
_entity_poly.type
_entity_poly.pdbx_seq_one_letter_code
_entity_poly.pdbx_strand_id
1 'polypeptide(L)'
;MRHFRWLAILTSAWLLLAGCHLTWVRPIRLEVRLTNDRNELLTVEGNTTLPDGALVEARLSQSDGRRWASGRGWVNKGHYYIVLEVNRCPGFKPLNLDVFFDPLLASASVQQAVGMRGEAMSGDLLVESHDRILVLKRTRVILTMSARDMAVRRLQLGDGDVNELQSYLVRHPNDPESLIGLGLAYLKHRPSQQHVHSDAYKLLQQGVLGKPASNALEMEGRLWIARLDEKAKREAEERERRKAPTYSSRFVSETQIRPGQALGAFQLGMGEQFLRLSFQLRPTQVKGQYSIDALPGLLLGFTEGGALVRASTTDTRYRTQEGIGPGSDVEELKRVLPSLSISFTAPEVKADGRAYRYATVELKGLNLYLEQSYDPNFPLPESTVKQVEVYLEAP
;
A
#
# COMPACT_ATOMS: atom_id res chain seq x y z
N MET A 1 -85.16 28.61 35.71
CA MET A 1 -84.82 27.17 35.59
C MET A 1 -84.28 26.75 34.20
N ARG A 2 -83.55 27.61 33.44
CA ARG A 2 -82.92 27.21 32.15
C ARG A 2 -81.38 27.17 32.18
N HIS A 3 -80.73 27.93 33.07
CA HIS A 3 -79.26 27.93 33.19
C HIS A 3 -78.66 26.67 33.83
N PHE A 4 -79.39 25.98 34.70
CA PHE A 4 -78.88 24.79 35.41
C PHE A 4 -78.73 23.55 34.50
N ARG A 5 -79.49 23.47 33.40
CA ARG A 5 -79.40 22.36 32.44
C ARG A 5 -78.17 22.45 31.54
N TRP A 6 -77.71 23.65 31.21
CA TRP A 6 -76.53 23.83 30.33
C TRP A 6 -75.22 23.51 31.03
N LEU A 7 -75.09 23.88 32.32
CA LEU A 7 -73.90 23.53 33.11
C LEU A 7 -73.77 22.02 33.31
N ALA A 8 -74.87 21.34 33.60
CA ALA A 8 -74.88 19.88 33.72
C ALA A 8 -74.45 19.21 32.40
N ILE A 9 -75.00 19.63 31.25
CA ILE A 9 -74.65 19.08 29.93
C ILE A 9 -73.17 19.34 29.59
N LEU A 10 -72.63 20.54 29.89
CA LEU A 10 -71.22 20.86 29.67
C LEU A 10 -70.29 20.05 30.57
N THR A 11 -70.64 19.84 31.85
CA THR A 11 -69.86 18.99 32.75
C THR A 11 -69.93 17.52 32.38
N SER A 12 -71.08 17.02 31.91
CA SER A 12 -71.23 15.65 31.41
C SER A 12 -70.47 15.42 30.10
N ALA A 13 -70.47 16.40 29.19
CA ALA A 13 -69.69 16.36 27.96
C ALA A 13 -68.18 16.40 28.24
N TRP A 14 -67.73 17.19 29.22
CA TRP A 14 -66.33 17.20 29.66
C TRP A 14 -65.92 15.89 30.36
N LEU A 15 -66.79 15.28 31.17
CA LEU A 15 -66.56 13.97 31.78
C LEU A 15 -66.56 12.82 30.75
N LEU A 16 -67.41 12.90 29.72
CA LEU A 16 -67.43 11.93 28.62
C LEU A 16 -66.21 12.11 27.69
N LEU A 17 -65.79 13.34 27.41
CA LEU A 17 -64.56 13.63 26.65
C LEU A 17 -63.32 13.22 27.44
N ALA A 18 -63.22 13.58 28.73
CA ALA A 18 -62.13 13.16 29.61
C ALA A 18 -62.11 11.63 29.82
N GLY A 19 -63.26 10.97 29.86
CA GLY A 19 -63.40 9.51 29.93
C GLY A 19 -63.07 8.78 28.62
N CYS A 20 -63.24 9.42 27.46
CA CYS A 20 -62.89 8.86 26.15
C CYS A 20 -61.37 8.82 25.89
N HIS A 21 -60.56 9.62 26.59
CA HIS A 21 -59.10 9.58 26.46
C HIS A 21 -58.44 8.46 27.29
N LEU A 22 -59.17 7.82 28.20
CA LEU A 22 -58.65 6.83 29.16
C LEU A 22 -58.95 5.37 28.82
N THR A 23 -59.72 5.08 27.76
CA THR A 23 -60.16 3.72 27.42
C THR A 23 -59.30 3.01 26.36
N TRP A 24 -58.30 3.69 25.80
CA TRP A 24 -57.49 3.16 24.68
C TRP A 24 -56.04 2.88 25.04
N VAL A 25 -55.73 2.64 26.32
CA VAL A 25 -54.37 2.31 26.72
C VAL A 25 -54.14 0.80 26.57
N ARG A 26 -53.18 0.43 25.71
CA ARG A 26 -52.84 -0.96 25.39
C ARG A 26 -51.70 -1.46 26.27
N PRO A 27 -51.91 -2.51 27.08
CA PRO A 27 -50.83 -3.09 27.86
C PRO A 27 -49.83 -3.80 26.93
N ILE A 28 -48.59 -3.32 26.92
CA ILE A 28 -47.51 -3.87 26.11
C ILE A 28 -46.75 -4.92 26.92
N ARG A 29 -46.66 -6.12 26.34
CA ARG A 29 -45.78 -7.20 26.77
C ARG A 29 -44.79 -7.52 25.66
N LEU A 30 -43.57 -7.83 26.03
CA LEU A 30 -42.51 -8.24 25.12
C LEU A 30 -41.72 -9.38 25.79
N GLU A 31 -41.90 -10.60 25.31
CA GLU A 31 -41.09 -11.75 25.70
C GLU A 31 -39.88 -11.87 24.79
N VAL A 32 -38.75 -12.32 25.32
CA VAL A 32 -37.51 -12.47 24.54
C VAL A 32 -36.95 -13.86 24.82
N ARG A 33 -36.78 -14.64 23.77
CA ARG A 33 -36.13 -15.95 23.75
C ARG A 33 -34.98 -15.91 22.75
N LEU A 34 -33.93 -16.63 23.08
CA LEU A 34 -32.66 -16.58 22.35
C LEU A 34 -32.26 -17.96 21.90
N THR A 35 -31.97 -18.09 20.61
CA THR A 35 -31.42 -19.31 20.02
C THR A 35 -30.13 -18.93 19.30
N ASN A 36 -29.03 -19.55 19.68
CA ASN A 36 -27.71 -19.28 19.11
C ASN A 36 -27.33 -20.41 18.16
N ASP A 37 -27.21 -20.09 16.87
CA ASP A 37 -26.77 -21.04 15.85
C ASP A 37 -25.27 -20.89 15.63
N ARG A 38 -24.50 -21.84 16.18
CA ARG A 38 -23.06 -22.01 16.00
C ARG A 38 -22.20 -20.75 16.26
N ASN A 39 -22.69 -19.82 17.09
CA ASN A 39 -22.05 -18.53 17.36
C ASN A 39 -21.93 -17.61 16.14
N GLU A 40 -22.67 -17.90 15.06
CA GLU A 40 -22.69 -17.10 13.86
C GLU A 40 -23.93 -16.21 13.80
N LEU A 41 -25.07 -16.79 14.15
CA LEU A 41 -26.36 -16.13 14.17
C LEU A 41 -26.99 -16.24 15.55
N LEU A 42 -27.47 -15.11 16.06
CA LEU A 42 -28.31 -15.05 17.24
C LEU A 42 -29.72 -14.72 16.81
N THR A 43 -30.60 -15.70 16.94
CA THR A 43 -32.03 -15.53 16.75
C THR A 43 -32.65 -14.96 18.03
N VAL A 44 -33.39 -13.87 17.88
CA VAL A 44 -34.19 -13.23 18.92
C VAL A 44 -35.65 -13.36 18.52
N GLU A 45 -36.41 -14.13 19.29
CA GLU A 45 -37.83 -14.37 19.02
C GLU A 45 -38.66 -14.21 20.29
N GLY A 46 -39.96 -13.98 20.14
CA GLY A 46 -40.83 -13.89 21.30
C GLY A 46 -42.26 -13.50 20.98
N ASN A 47 -43.05 -13.53 22.04
CA ASN A 47 -44.46 -13.13 22.02
C ASN A 47 -44.58 -11.66 22.42
N THR A 48 -45.51 -10.95 21.81
CA THR A 48 -45.79 -9.55 22.13
C THR A 48 -47.26 -9.21 21.95
N THR A 49 -47.73 -8.21 22.70
CA THR A 49 -49.05 -7.62 22.51
C THR A 49 -49.03 -6.39 21.60
N LEU A 50 -47.88 -6.05 21.00
CA LEU A 50 -47.80 -5.01 19.97
C LEU A 50 -48.72 -5.36 18.78
N PRO A 51 -49.26 -4.35 18.06
CA PRO A 51 -50.08 -4.59 16.87
C PRO A 51 -49.30 -5.33 15.77
N ASP A 52 -50.01 -6.10 14.96
CA ASP A 52 -49.43 -6.72 13.77
C ASP A 52 -48.92 -5.64 12.80
N GLY A 53 -47.77 -5.91 12.20
CA GLY A 53 -47.04 -4.92 11.41
C GLY A 53 -46.24 -3.92 12.24
N ALA A 54 -46.15 -4.05 13.57
CA ALA A 54 -45.18 -3.28 14.36
C ALA A 54 -43.74 -3.73 14.05
N LEU A 55 -42.82 -2.77 13.89
CA LEU A 55 -41.40 -3.05 13.64
C LEU A 55 -40.64 -3.11 14.96
N VAL A 56 -40.17 -4.29 15.33
CA VAL A 56 -39.32 -4.50 16.51
C VAL A 56 -37.87 -4.51 16.07
N GLU A 57 -37.03 -3.76 16.77
CA GLU A 57 -35.59 -3.74 16.57
C GLU A 57 -34.89 -4.49 17.71
N ALA A 58 -33.80 -5.17 17.39
CA ALA A 58 -32.90 -5.73 18.39
C ALA A 58 -31.47 -5.19 18.16
N ARG A 59 -30.79 -4.85 19.24
CA ARG A 59 -29.42 -4.34 19.22
C ARG A 59 -28.58 -5.03 20.27
N LEU A 60 -27.45 -5.58 19.85
CA LEU A 60 -26.45 -6.16 20.74
C LEU A 60 -25.29 -5.17 20.93
N SER A 61 -25.00 -4.82 22.17
CA SER A 61 -23.99 -3.81 22.52
C SER A 61 -23.19 -4.19 23.76
N GLN A 62 -22.00 -3.61 23.90
CA GLN A 62 -21.21 -3.68 25.14
C GLN A 62 -21.64 -2.59 26.14
N SER A 63 -21.13 -2.70 27.37
CA SER A 63 -21.40 -1.72 28.44
C SER A 63 -20.89 -0.31 28.14
N ASP A 64 -19.89 -0.17 27.27
CA ASP A 64 -19.34 1.10 26.79
C ASP A 64 -20.17 1.73 25.65
N GLY A 65 -21.26 1.07 25.22
CA GLY A 65 -22.12 1.52 24.13
C GLY A 65 -21.67 1.06 22.74
N ARG A 66 -20.55 0.33 22.61
CA ARG A 66 -20.11 -0.21 21.32
C ARG A 66 -21.14 -1.22 20.79
N ARG A 67 -21.72 -0.92 19.62
CA ARG A 67 -22.68 -1.80 18.94
C ARG A 67 -21.95 -2.88 18.15
N TRP A 68 -22.40 -4.12 18.32
CA TRP A 68 -21.83 -5.29 17.66
C TRP A 68 -22.74 -5.86 16.58
N ALA A 69 -24.04 -5.97 16.87
CA ALA A 69 -25.02 -6.52 15.95
C ALA A 69 -26.36 -5.81 16.08
N SER A 70 -27.17 -5.91 15.03
CA SER A 70 -28.53 -5.38 15.04
C SER A 70 -29.37 -6.00 13.95
N GLY A 71 -30.67 -6.08 14.19
CA GLY A 71 -31.63 -6.61 13.25
C GLY A 71 -33.00 -6.03 13.53
N ARG A 72 -33.92 -6.31 12.61
CA ARG A 72 -35.30 -5.85 12.68
C ARG A 72 -36.23 -6.99 12.29
N GLY A 73 -37.42 -6.99 12.87
CA GLY A 73 -38.45 -7.99 12.60
C GLY A 73 -39.83 -7.38 12.76
N TRP A 74 -40.77 -7.86 11.96
CA TRP A 74 -42.15 -7.41 12.03
C TRP A 74 -42.95 -8.33 12.96
N VAL A 75 -43.88 -7.75 13.72
CA VAL A 75 -44.85 -8.52 14.49
C VAL A 75 -45.89 -9.10 13.54
N ASN A 76 -46.15 -10.40 13.67
CA ASN A 76 -47.18 -11.12 12.93
C ASN A 76 -47.90 -12.08 13.88
N LYS A 77 -49.22 -11.91 14.04
CA LYS A 77 -50.08 -12.65 14.96
C LYS A 77 -49.53 -12.62 16.40
N GLY A 78 -49.01 -11.48 16.84
CA GLY A 78 -48.42 -11.33 18.18
C GLY A 78 -47.07 -12.04 18.39
N HIS A 79 -46.43 -12.52 17.33
CA HIS A 79 -45.09 -13.12 17.38
C HIS A 79 -44.11 -12.29 16.56
N TYR A 80 -42.84 -12.28 16.95
CA TYR A 80 -41.78 -11.65 16.17
C TYR A 80 -40.52 -12.50 16.15
N TYR A 81 -39.70 -12.30 15.12
CA TYR A 81 -38.45 -13.01 14.88
C TYR A 81 -37.42 -12.06 14.28
N ILE A 82 -36.20 -12.05 14.82
CA ILE A 82 -35.09 -11.19 14.40
C ILE A 82 -33.81 -12.02 14.38
N VAL A 83 -33.04 -11.93 13.29
CA VAL A 83 -31.72 -12.55 13.19
C VAL A 83 -30.64 -11.49 13.35
N LEU A 84 -29.66 -11.78 14.20
CA LEU A 84 -28.47 -10.96 14.42
C LEU A 84 -27.24 -11.72 13.96
N GLU A 85 -26.43 -11.14 13.07
CA GLU A 85 -25.11 -11.67 12.75
C GLU A 85 -24.14 -11.38 13.89
N VAL A 86 -23.71 -12.43 14.59
CA VAL A 86 -22.86 -12.35 15.80
C VAL A 86 -21.44 -12.92 15.58
N ASN A 87 -21.08 -13.18 14.33
CA ASN A 87 -19.75 -13.63 13.90
C ASN A 87 -18.59 -12.80 14.47
N ARG A 88 -18.80 -11.49 14.63
CA ARG A 88 -17.78 -10.56 15.12
C ARG A 88 -17.91 -10.22 16.60
N CYS A 89 -18.94 -10.74 17.27
CA CYS A 89 -19.18 -10.45 18.67
C CYS A 89 -18.11 -11.09 19.56
N PRO A 90 -17.68 -10.43 20.63
CA PRO A 90 -16.72 -10.99 21.57
C PRO A 90 -17.36 -12.15 22.33
N GLY A 91 -16.70 -13.31 22.31
CA GLY A 91 -17.12 -14.46 23.10
C GLY A 91 -16.88 -14.29 24.59
N PHE A 92 -17.72 -14.95 25.41
CA PHE A 92 -17.63 -14.98 26.87
C PHE A 92 -17.58 -13.60 27.56
N LYS A 93 -17.95 -12.52 26.85
CA LYS A 93 -18.15 -11.20 27.44
C LYS A 93 -19.64 -10.94 27.58
N PRO A 94 -20.09 -10.35 28.71
CA PRO A 94 -21.48 -9.95 28.86
C PRO A 94 -21.81 -8.84 27.86
N LEU A 95 -22.87 -9.04 27.08
CA LEU A 95 -23.43 -8.09 26.13
C LEU A 95 -24.84 -7.72 26.56
N ASN A 96 -25.26 -6.50 26.25
CA ASN A 96 -26.62 -6.02 26.42
C ASN A 96 -27.37 -6.21 25.10
N LEU A 97 -28.41 -7.03 25.14
CA LEU A 97 -29.41 -7.14 24.08
C LEU A 97 -30.58 -6.22 24.42
N ASP A 98 -30.71 -5.15 23.66
CA ASP A 98 -31.82 -4.21 23.74
C ASP A 98 -32.82 -4.54 22.62
N VAL A 99 -33.99 -5.04 22.99
CA VAL A 99 -35.11 -5.26 22.08
C VAL A 99 -36.12 -4.14 22.30
N PHE A 100 -36.43 -3.39 21.26
CA PHE A 100 -37.27 -2.21 21.40
C PHE A 100 -38.18 -1.95 20.22
N PHE A 101 -39.23 -1.18 20.48
CA PHE A 101 -40.18 -0.68 19.49
C PHE A 101 -40.24 0.85 19.59
N ASP A 102 -40.11 1.52 18.45
CA ASP A 102 -40.25 2.97 18.31
C ASP A 102 -41.50 3.29 17.48
N PRO A 103 -42.53 3.95 18.07
CA PRO A 103 -43.78 4.25 17.37
C PRO A 103 -43.56 5.18 16.16
N LEU A 104 -42.51 6.01 16.15
CA LEU A 104 -42.23 6.89 15.00
C LEU A 104 -41.80 6.13 13.75
N LEU A 105 -41.24 4.94 13.91
CA LEU A 105 -40.80 4.08 12.81
C LEU A 105 -41.90 3.12 12.34
N ALA A 106 -43.05 3.12 13.01
CA ALA A 106 -44.15 2.22 12.72
C ALA A 106 -45.04 2.73 11.57
N SER A 107 -45.81 1.82 10.97
CA SER A 107 -46.80 2.20 9.94
C SER A 107 -47.95 3.03 10.54
N ALA A 108 -48.67 3.75 9.69
CA ALA A 108 -49.84 4.52 10.11
C ALA A 108 -50.89 3.68 10.85
N SER A 109 -51.10 2.42 10.44
CA SER A 109 -52.04 1.50 11.10
C SER A 109 -51.60 1.13 12.52
N VAL A 110 -50.30 0.95 12.74
CA VAL A 110 -49.75 0.67 14.07
C VAL A 110 -49.80 1.93 14.93
N GLN A 111 -49.43 3.09 14.38
CA GLN A 111 -49.49 4.38 15.08
C GLN A 111 -50.92 4.75 15.50
N GLN A 112 -51.94 4.42 14.71
CA GLN A 112 -53.35 4.57 15.13
C GLN A 112 -53.68 3.74 16.37
N ALA A 113 -53.02 2.60 16.56
CA ALA A 113 -53.27 1.69 17.68
C ALA A 113 -52.43 1.99 18.94
N VAL A 114 -51.22 2.57 18.79
CA VAL A 114 -50.30 2.84 19.93
C VAL A 114 -50.07 4.32 20.20
N GLY A 115 -50.62 5.21 19.37
CA GLY A 115 -50.32 6.63 19.37
C GLY A 115 -49.11 6.98 18.50
N MET A 116 -49.07 8.20 17.96
CA MET A 116 -47.96 8.65 17.10
C MET A 116 -46.62 8.69 17.83
N ARG A 117 -46.66 8.95 19.14
CA ARG A 117 -45.50 9.01 20.03
C ARG A 117 -45.55 7.95 21.12
N GLY A 118 -46.44 6.96 21.01
CA GLY A 118 -46.59 5.90 22.00
C GLY A 118 -47.53 6.22 23.16
N GLU A 119 -48.27 7.32 23.08
CA GLU A 119 -49.16 7.82 24.14
C GLU A 119 -50.27 6.84 24.56
N ALA A 120 -50.60 5.86 23.70
CA ALA A 120 -51.62 4.86 23.99
C ALA A 120 -51.04 3.53 24.51
N MET A 121 -49.76 3.48 24.88
CA MET A 121 -49.13 2.29 25.45
C MET A 121 -49.12 2.32 26.99
N SER A 122 -49.24 1.17 27.64
CA SER A 122 -48.97 0.99 29.08
C SER A 122 -48.10 -0.23 29.38
N GLY A 123 -47.46 -0.25 30.55
CA GLY A 123 -46.72 -1.39 31.07
C GLY A 123 -45.30 -1.05 31.51
N ASP A 124 -44.64 -2.02 32.14
CA ASP A 124 -43.35 -1.83 32.83
C ASP A 124 -42.15 -1.68 31.90
N LEU A 125 -42.34 -1.92 30.59
CA LEU A 125 -41.29 -1.88 29.57
C LEU A 125 -41.21 -0.52 28.87
N LEU A 126 -42.01 0.46 29.28
CA LEU A 126 -42.06 1.77 28.64
C LEU A 126 -40.95 2.68 29.14
N VAL A 127 -40.28 3.36 28.21
CA VAL A 127 -39.20 4.29 28.48
C VAL A 127 -39.44 5.58 27.70
N GLU A 128 -39.47 6.69 28.42
CA GLU A 128 -39.54 8.02 27.81
C GLU A 128 -38.18 8.42 27.23
N SER A 129 -38.18 8.87 25.97
CA SER A 129 -36.97 9.28 25.26
C SER A 129 -37.33 10.27 24.17
N HIS A 130 -36.71 11.47 24.18
CA HIS A 130 -36.89 12.50 23.16
C HIS A 130 -38.37 12.77 22.80
N ASP A 131 -39.18 13.09 23.82
CA ASP A 131 -40.61 13.40 23.73
C ASP A 131 -41.50 12.29 23.15
N ARG A 132 -41.07 11.03 23.25
CA ARG A 132 -41.86 9.85 22.89
C ARG A 132 -41.66 8.70 23.86
N ILE A 133 -42.64 7.80 23.88
CA ILE A 133 -42.64 6.60 24.70
C ILE A 133 -42.20 5.42 23.82
N LEU A 134 -41.11 4.78 24.20
CA LEU A 134 -40.57 3.59 23.56
C LEU A 134 -40.90 2.36 24.40
N VAL A 135 -41.01 1.19 23.76
CA VAL A 135 -40.97 -0.08 24.48
C VAL A 135 -39.54 -0.55 24.46
N LEU A 136 -38.92 -0.81 25.60
CA LEU A 136 -37.55 -1.31 25.70
C LEU A 136 -37.47 -2.47 26.68
N LYS A 137 -36.96 -3.60 26.19
CA LYS A 137 -36.56 -4.73 27.02
C LYS A 137 -35.07 -4.99 26.87
N ARG A 138 -34.36 -4.89 27.99
CA ARG A 138 -32.92 -5.17 28.07
C ARG A 138 -32.67 -6.53 28.70
N THR A 139 -31.91 -7.36 28.01
CA THR A 139 -31.50 -8.70 28.45
C THR A 139 -29.98 -8.81 28.40
N ARG A 140 -29.35 -9.36 29.44
CA ARG A 140 -27.93 -9.71 29.40
C ARG A 140 -27.72 -11.02 28.68
N VAL A 141 -26.80 -11.03 27.72
CA VAL A 141 -26.49 -12.19 26.88
C VAL A 141 -24.99 -12.48 26.95
N ILE A 142 -24.64 -13.75 27.09
CA ILE A 142 -23.26 -14.23 26.97
C ILE A 142 -23.26 -15.24 25.82
N LEU A 143 -22.47 -14.97 24.79
CA LEU A 143 -22.28 -15.92 23.69
C LEU A 143 -21.27 -16.97 24.14
N THR A 144 -21.78 -18.16 24.47
CA THR A 144 -20.97 -19.32 24.85
C THR A 144 -20.33 -19.94 23.61
N MET A 145 -19.01 -19.97 23.54
CA MET A 145 -18.25 -20.54 22.43
C MET A 145 -17.12 -21.44 22.92
N SER A 146 -16.41 -22.13 22.04
CA SER A 146 -15.21 -22.85 22.49
C SER A 146 -14.09 -21.85 22.85
N ALA A 147 -13.17 -22.25 23.73
CA ALA A 147 -11.99 -21.44 24.04
C ALA A 147 -11.17 -21.13 22.77
N ARG A 148 -11.14 -22.08 21.83
CA ARG A 148 -10.49 -21.94 20.51
C ARG A 148 -11.12 -20.83 19.68
N ASP A 149 -12.44 -20.85 19.50
CA ASP A 149 -13.16 -19.84 18.70
C ASP A 149 -13.01 -18.44 19.29
N MET A 150 -13.02 -18.37 20.62
CA MET A 150 -12.81 -17.13 21.35
C MET A 150 -11.42 -16.55 21.07
N ALA A 151 -10.37 -17.38 21.15
CA ALA A 151 -8.99 -16.96 20.90
C ALA A 151 -8.79 -16.49 19.45
N VAL A 152 -9.32 -17.22 18.46
CA VAL A 152 -9.29 -16.82 17.04
C VAL A 152 -9.94 -15.45 16.85
N ARG A 153 -11.16 -15.25 17.37
CA ARG A 153 -11.88 -13.97 17.23
C ARG A 153 -11.16 -12.81 17.88
N ARG A 154 -10.60 -12.99 19.09
CA ARG A 154 -9.84 -11.93 19.77
C ARG A 154 -8.62 -11.52 18.97
N LEU A 155 -7.90 -12.46 18.37
CA LEU A 155 -6.75 -12.16 17.52
C LEU A 155 -7.14 -11.41 16.25
N GLN A 156 -8.23 -11.78 15.58
CA GLN A 156 -8.74 -11.02 14.43
C GLN A 156 -9.03 -9.55 14.79
N LEU A 157 -9.64 -9.33 15.97
CA LEU A 157 -9.94 -8.01 16.49
C LEU A 157 -8.69 -7.23 16.95
N GLY A 158 -7.56 -7.90 17.16
CA GLY A 158 -6.31 -7.30 17.65
C GLY A 158 -6.19 -7.23 19.17
N ASP A 159 -7.15 -7.84 19.89
CA ASP A 159 -7.22 -7.86 21.36
C ASP A 159 -6.81 -9.22 21.94
N GLY A 160 -6.32 -10.15 21.11
CA GLY A 160 -6.00 -11.53 21.50
C GLY A 160 -4.53 -11.73 21.86
N ASP A 161 -4.27 -12.67 22.77
CA ASP A 161 -2.93 -13.18 23.03
C ASP A 161 -2.62 -14.34 22.07
N VAL A 162 -1.52 -14.20 21.35
CA VAL A 162 -0.98 -15.18 20.41
C VAL A 162 -0.67 -16.51 21.13
N ASN A 163 -0.28 -16.44 22.41
CA ASN A 163 0.12 -17.61 23.21
C ASN A 163 -1.02 -18.61 23.42
N GLU A 164 -2.28 -18.14 23.48
CA GLU A 164 -3.46 -19.00 23.68
C GLU A 164 -3.65 -19.94 22.47
N LEU A 165 -3.58 -19.42 21.25
CA LEU A 165 -3.68 -20.24 20.04
C LEU A 165 -2.45 -21.12 19.81
N GLN A 166 -1.25 -20.63 20.14
CA GLN A 166 -0.05 -21.46 20.08
C GLN A 166 -0.18 -22.69 20.98
N SER A 167 -0.61 -22.49 22.23
CA SER A 167 -0.81 -23.58 23.19
C SER A 167 -1.89 -24.57 22.74
N TYR A 168 -2.93 -24.09 22.05
CA TYR A 168 -3.95 -24.95 21.44
C TYR A 168 -3.38 -25.77 20.28
N LEU A 169 -2.63 -25.14 19.37
CA LEU A 169 -2.01 -25.80 18.22
C LEU A 169 -0.96 -26.85 18.61
N VAL A 170 -0.31 -26.72 19.77
CA VAL A 170 0.55 -27.81 20.30
C VAL A 170 -0.25 -29.10 20.51
N ARG A 171 -1.52 -29.00 20.92
CA ARG A 171 -2.41 -30.15 21.15
C ARG A 171 -3.18 -30.55 19.89
N HIS A 172 -3.42 -29.60 18.99
CA HIS A 172 -4.18 -29.78 17.75
C HIS A 172 -3.42 -29.18 16.55
N PRO A 173 -2.31 -29.81 16.12
CA PRO A 173 -1.36 -29.20 15.18
C PRO A 173 -1.93 -28.94 13.78
N ASN A 174 -2.99 -29.66 13.41
CA ASN A 174 -3.61 -29.58 12.08
C ASN A 174 -4.97 -28.88 12.09
N ASP A 175 -5.32 -28.12 13.14
CA ASP A 175 -6.58 -27.36 13.18
C ASP A 175 -6.51 -26.16 12.22
N PRO A 176 -7.26 -26.17 11.10
CA PRO A 176 -7.07 -25.21 10.02
C PRO A 176 -7.38 -23.77 10.44
N GLU A 177 -8.40 -23.58 11.27
CA GLU A 177 -8.86 -22.24 11.67
C GLU A 177 -7.92 -21.59 12.69
N SER A 178 -7.36 -22.38 13.61
CA SER A 178 -6.32 -21.88 14.53
C SER A 178 -5.03 -21.56 13.79
N LEU A 179 -4.64 -22.37 12.79
CA LEU A 179 -3.49 -22.10 11.93
C LEU A 179 -3.66 -20.79 11.16
N ILE A 180 -4.83 -20.59 10.52
CA ILE A 180 -5.12 -19.37 9.78
C ILE A 180 -5.18 -18.16 10.72
N GLY A 181 -5.91 -18.27 11.83
CA GLY A 181 -6.05 -17.20 12.82
C GLY A 181 -4.70 -16.74 13.39
N LEU A 182 -3.81 -17.69 13.71
CA LEU A 182 -2.46 -17.38 14.19
C LEU A 182 -1.59 -16.75 13.10
N GLY A 183 -1.65 -17.27 11.87
CA GLY A 183 -0.93 -16.72 10.72
C GLY A 183 -1.32 -15.27 10.43
N LEU A 184 -2.61 -14.96 10.42
CA LEU A 184 -3.12 -13.59 10.24
C LEU A 184 -2.69 -12.66 11.37
N ALA A 185 -2.72 -13.13 12.62
CA ALA A 185 -2.25 -12.36 13.76
C ALA A 185 -0.76 -11.98 13.62
N TYR A 186 0.09 -12.92 13.19
CA TYR A 186 1.50 -12.61 12.94
C TYR A 186 1.69 -11.58 11.83
N LEU A 187 0.96 -11.67 10.72
CA LEU A 187 1.07 -10.67 9.65
C LEU A 187 0.66 -9.27 10.12
N LYS A 188 -0.35 -9.17 10.99
CA LYS A 188 -0.85 -7.89 11.52
C LYS A 188 0.10 -7.27 12.54
N HIS A 189 0.70 -8.08 13.42
CA HIS A 189 1.51 -7.58 14.53
C HIS A 189 3.03 -7.58 14.26
N ARG A 190 3.52 -8.36 13.29
CA ARG A 190 4.96 -8.52 13.03
C ARG A 190 5.28 -8.25 11.55
N PRO A 191 5.77 -7.04 11.20
CA PRO A 191 6.17 -6.72 9.83
C PRO A 191 7.24 -7.66 9.26
N SER A 192 8.12 -8.19 10.12
CA SER A 192 9.15 -9.17 9.73
C SER A 192 8.57 -10.49 9.19
N GLN A 193 7.30 -10.78 9.42
CA GLN A 193 6.64 -11.99 8.93
C GLN A 193 5.95 -11.78 7.57
N GLN A 194 5.97 -10.57 7.01
CA GLN A 194 5.30 -10.23 5.75
C GLN A 194 6.17 -10.51 4.50
N HIS A 195 6.65 -11.75 4.39
CA HIS A 195 7.37 -12.24 3.22
C HIS A 195 7.06 -13.73 2.99
N VAL A 196 7.34 -14.21 1.78
CA VAL A 196 7.17 -15.62 1.41
C VAL A 196 8.11 -16.49 2.26
N HIS A 197 7.66 -17.69 2.64
CA HIS A 197 8.34 -18.64 3.53
C HIS A 197 8.51 -18.22 5.00
N SER A 198 7.92 -17.11 5.43
CA SER A 198 7.82 -16.77 6.85
C SER A 198 6.99 -17.82 7.61
N ASP A 199 7.07 -17.81 8.94
CA ASP A 199 6.27 -18.73 9.77
C ASP A 199 4.78 -18.45 9.60
N ALA A 200 4.41 -17.17 9.50
CA ALA A 200 3.04 -16.77 9.20
C ALA A 200 2.57 -17.32 7.84
N TYR A 201 3.41 -17.25 6.81
CA TYR A 201 3.10 -17.80 5.48
C TYR A 201 2.90 -19.32 5.53
N LYS A 202 3.77 -20.05 6.23
CA LYS A 202 3.64 -21.51 6.40
C LYS A 202 2.35 -21.90 7.12
N LEU A 203 2.01 -21.19 8.20
CA LEU A 203 0.77 -21.42 8.96
C LEU A 203 -0.48 -21.20 8.09
N LEU A 204 -0.50 -20.11 7.32
CA LEU A 204 -1.60 -19.83 6.38
C LEU A 204 -1.71 -20.91 5.32
N GLN A 205 -0.60 -21.32 4.69
CA GLN A 205 -0.63 -22.38 3.68
C GLN A 205 -1.14 -23.71 4.26
N GLN A 206 -0.64 -24.11 5.43
CA GLN A 206 -1.06 -25.34 6.09
C GLN A 206 -2.54 -25.31 6.47
N GLY A 207 -3.02 -24.18 6.99
CA GLY A 207 -4.42 -24.01 7.36
C GLY A 207 -5.37 -23.99 6.16
N VAL A 208 -4.99 -23.34 5.06
CA VAL A 208 -5.78 -23.30 3.81
C VAL A 208 -5.82 -24.66 3.09
N LEU A 209 -4.75 -25.47 3.20
CA LEU A 209 -4.71 -26.83 2.63
C LEU A 209 -5.58 -27.84 3.41
N GLY A 210 -5.90 -27.56 4.67
CA GLY A 210 -6.84 -28.36 5.46
C GLY A 210 -8.26 -28.29 4.89
N LYS A 211 -9.02 -29.40 4.93
CA LYS A 211 -10.38 -29.53 4.35
C LYS A 211 -11.26 -28.30 4.67
N PRO A 212 -11.66 -27.49 3.67
CA PRO A 212 -12.48 -26.32 3.91
C PRO A 212 -13.94 -26.51 3.48
N ALA A 213 -14.85 -25.75 4.08
CA ALA A 213 -16.05 -25.26 3.39
C ALA A 213 -16.65 -24.05 4.14
N SER A 214 -16.46 -22.85 3.56
CA SER A 214 -17.20 -21.62 3.89
C SER A 214 -16.83 -20.90 5.19
N ASN A 215 -15.60 -20.40 5.33
CA ASN A 215 -15.34 -19.38 6.35
C ASN A 215 -14.60 -18.15 5.81
N ALA A 216 -15.08 -16.95 6.17
CA ALA A 216 -14.48 -15.66 5.80
C ALA A 216 -12.99 -15.59 6.19
N LEU A 217 -12.61 -16.29 7.26
CA LEU A 217 -11.24 -16.45 7.73
C LEU A 217 -10.33 -17.10 6.68
N GLU A 218 -10.79 -18.16 6.01
CA GLU A 218 -10.02 -18.86 4.98
C GLU A 218 -9.78 -17.97 3.77
N MET A 219 -10.81 -17.25 3.33
CA MET A 219 -10.70 -16.28 2.24
C MET A 219 -9.68 -15.20 2.56
N GLU A 220 -9.69 -14.68 3.79
CA GLU A 220 -8.70 -13.72 4.26
C GLU A 220 -7.28 -14.30 4.23
N GLY A 221 -7.10 -15.55 4.67
CA GLY A 221 -5.82 -16.26 4.57
C GLY A 221 -5.32 -16.42 3.14
N ARG A 222 -6.19 -16.83 2.21
CA ARG A 222 -5.86 -16.96 0.77
C ARG A 222 -5.46 -15.64 0.14
N LEU A 223 -6.17 -14.55 0.46
CA LEU A 223 -5.86 -13.21 -0.04
C LEU A 223 -4.48 -12.74 0.43
N TRP A 224 -4.12 -13.04 1.69
CA TRP A 224 -2.80 -12.72 2.20
C TRP A 224 -1.68 -13.52 1.54
N ILE A 225 -1.87 -14.82 1.32
CA ILE A 225 -0.92 -15.65 0.57
C ILE A 225 -0.68 -15.05 -0.81
N ALA A 226 -1.74 -14.76 -1.57
CA ALA A 226 -1.64 -14.18 -2.90
C ALA A 226 -0.90 -12.84 -2.90
N ARG A 227 -1.16 -11.98 -1.92
CA ARG A 227 -0.47 -10.68 -1.78
C ARG A 227 1.03 -10.85 -1.52
N LEU A 228 1.42 -11.83 -0.70
CA LEU A 228 2.82 -12.10 -0.41
C LEU A 228 3.56 -12.68 -1.62
N ASP A 229 2.92 -13.60 -2.36
CA ASP A 229 3.47 -14.17 -3.59
C ASP A 229 3.63 -13.10 -4.68
N GLU A 230 2.64 -12.22 -4.86
CA GLU A 230 2.72 -11.12 -5.82
C GLU A 230 3.84 -10.13 -5.46
N LYS A 231 3.98 -9.78 -4.18
CA LYS A 231 5.07 -8.93 -3.71
C LYS A 231 6.43 -9.56 -4.01
N ALA A 232 6.61 -10.85 -3.72
CA ALA A 232 7.85 -11.56 -4.01
C ALA A 232 8.14 -11.63 -5.52
N LYS A 233 7.11 -11.83 -6.35
CA LYS A 233 7.24 -11.80 -7.81
C LYS A 233 7.69 -10.43 -8.31
N ARG A 234 7.08 -9.34 -7.83
CA ARG A 234 7.50 -7.98 -8.19
C ARG A 234 8.93 -7.68 -7.76
N GLU A 235 9.31 -8.06 -6.54
CA GLU A 235 10.70 -7.91 -6.07
C GLU A 235 11.69 -8.74 -6.91
N ALA A 236 11.31 -9.94 -7.34
CA ALA A 236 12.11 -10.76 -8.24
C ALA A 236 12.25 -10.10 -9.62
N GLU A 237 11.15 -9.60 -10.21
CA GLU A 237 11.17 -8.86 -11.47
C GLU A 237 12.02 -7.60 -11.38
N GLU A 238 11.96 -6.84 -10.27
CA GLU A 238 12.84 -5.69 -10.05
C GLU A 238 14.31 -6.08 -9.90
N ARG A 239 14.62 -7.18 -9.21
CA ARG A 239 15.98 -7.70 -9.12
C ARG A 239 16.50 -8.13 -10.48
N GLU A 240 15.69 -8.79 -11.29
CA GLU A 240 16.06 -9.16 -12.66
C GLU A 240 16.21 -7.93 -13.57
N ARG A 241 15.37 -6.90 -13.42
CA ARG A 241 15.56 -5.60 -14.10
C ARG A 241 16.87 -4.90 -13.70
N ARG A 242 17.28 -5.01 -12.43
CA ARG A 242 18.57 -4.48 -11.94
C ARG A 242 19.78 -5.29 -12.42
N LYS A 243 19.60 -6.59 -12.68
CA LYS A 243 20.64 -7.48 -13.23
C LYS A 243 20.71 -7.46 -14.75
N ALA A 244 19.62 -7.09 -15.44
CA ALA A 244 19.60 -6.98 -16.88
C ALA A 244 20.63 -5.93 -17.31
N PRO A 245 21.59 -6.26 -18.20
CA PRO A 245 22.56 -5.30 -18.69
C PRO A 245 21.82 -4.21 -19.48
N THR A 246 21.74 -3.01 -18.90
CA THR A 246 21.25 -1.82 -19.60
C THR A 246 22.09 -1.65 -20.87
N TYR A 247 21.48 -1.23 -21.99
CA TYR A 247 22.18 -1.05 -23.29
C TYR A 247 23.49 -0.23 -23.18
N SER A 248 23.58 0.65 -22.18
CA SER A 248 24.78 1.40 -21.78
C SER A 248 25.98 0.55 -21.35
N SER A 249 25.80 -0.68 -20.85
CA SER A 249 26.91 -1.55 -20.43
C SER A 249 27.79 -1.99 -21.62
N ARG A 250 27.21 -2.10 -22.82
CA ARG A 250 27.96 -2.37 -24.06
C ARG A 250 28.93 -1.22 -24.40
N PHE A 251 28.52 0.02 -24.14
CA PHE A 251 29.35 1.20 -24.39
C PHE A 251 30.48 1.36 -23.35
N VAL A 252 30.26 0.88 -22.12
CA VAL A 252 31.29 0.92 -21.06
C VAL A 252 32.37 -0.15 -21.26
N SER A 253 32.03 -1.28 -21.90
CA SER A 253 32.99 -2.38 -22.15
C SER A 253 33.93 -2.14 -23.34
N GLU A 254 33.55 -1.26 -24.28
CA GLU A 254 34.36 -0.99 -25.47
C GLU A 254 35.24 0.25 -25.27
N THR A 255 36.55 0.02 -25.11
CA THR A 255 37.55 1.09 -24.90
C THR A 255 38.53 1.24 -26.05
N GLN A 256 38.24 0.66 -27.21
CA GLN A 256 39.12 0.72 -28.38
C GLN A 256 38.99 2.06 -29.12
N ILE A 257 40.10 2.73 -29.41
CA ILE A 257 40.17 3.92 -30.27
C ILE A 257 40.44 3.48 -31.71
N ARG A 258 39.60 3.92 -32.64
CA ARG A 258 39.77 3.72 -34.09
C ARG A 258 39.88 5.08 -34.79
N PRO A 259 41.08 5.50 -35.22
CA PRO A 259 41.31 6.79 -35.88
C PRO A 259 40.32 7.02 -37.04
N GLY A 260 39.74 8.22 -37.12
CA GLY A 260 38.79 8.62 -38.15
C GLY A 260 37.43 7.90 -38.12
N GLN A 261 37.21 6.98 -37.18
CA GLN A 261 36.05 6.08 -37.19
C GLN A 261 35.26 6.08 -35.89
N ALA A 262 35.90 5.80 -34.76
CA ALA A 262 35.18 5.58 -33.50
C ALA A 262 36.05 5.75 -32.25
N LEU A 263 35.41 6.14 -31.15
CA LEU A 263 35.97 6.16 -29.82
C LEU A 263 35.18 5.19 -28.93
N GLY A 264 35.69 3.98 -28.72
CA GLY A 264 34.95 2.87 -28.11
C GLY A 264 33.71 2.54 -28.93
N ALA A 265 32.56 2.50 -28.27
CA ALA A 265 31.27 2.27 -28.90
C ALA A 265 30.67 3.52 -29.59
N PHE A 266 31.32 4.69 -29.52
CA PHE A 266 30.85 5.92 -30.16
C PHE A 266 31.45 6.04 -31.58
N GLN A 267 30.67 5.66 -32.59
CA GLN A 267 31.09 5.79 -33.99
C GLN A 267 30.79 7.19 -34.51
N LEU A 268 31.76 7.78 -35.22
CA LEU A 268 31.55 9.02 -35.94
C LEU A 268 30.46 8.82 -37.01
N GLY A 269 29.58 9.81 -37.15
CA GLY A 269 28.36 9.73 -37.96
C GLY A 269 27.10 9.32 -37.18
N MET A 270 27.21 8.85 -35.94
CA MET A 270 26.03 8.55 -35.11
C MET A 270 25.18 9.81 -34.86
N GLY A 271 23.85 9.66 -34.93
CA GLY A 271 22.92 10.77 -34.68
C GLY A 271 22.78 11.11 -33.19
N GLU A 272 22.68 12.39 -32.86
CA GLU A 272 22.49 12.89 -31.50
C GLU A 272 21.25 12.30 -30.84
N GLN A 273 20.14 12.20 -31.58
CA GLN A 273 18.89 11.62 -31.08
C GLN A 273 19.06 10.17 -30.63
N PHE A 274 19.84 9.37 -31.36
CA PHE A 274 20.12 7.99 -31.01
C PHE A 274 20.89 7.90 -29.69
N LEU A 275 21.88 8.78 -29.49
CA LEU A 275 22.65 8.81 -28.25
C LEU A 275 21.83 9.33 -27.06
N ARG A 276 20.91 10.28 -27.27
CA ARG A 276 19.97 10.74 -26.23
C ARG A 276 19.00 9.67 -25.74
N LEU A 277 18.67 8.67 -26.55
CA LEU A 277 17.86 7.53 -26.12
C LEU A 277 18.61 6.62 -25.15
N SER A 278 19.94 6.60 -25.22
CA SER A 278 20.80 5.70 -24.43
C SER A 278 21.50 6.41 -23.27
N PHE A 279 21.71 7.73 -23.35
CA PHE A 279 22.48 8.52 -22.41
C PHE A 279 21.84 9.88 -22.13
N GLN A 280 22.02 10.37 -20.90
CA GLN A 280 21.73 11.77 -20.56
C GLN A 280 22.89 12.65 -21.02
N LEU A 281 22.74 13.29 -22.19
CA LEU A 281 23.73 14.25 -22.72
C LEU A 281 23.61 15.60 -22.03
N ARG A 282 24.68 16.05 -21.35
CA ARG A 282 24.76 17.39 -20.74
C ARG A 282 25.57 18.34 -21.62
N PRO A 283 25.05 19.53 -21.96
CA PRO A 283 25.81 20.49 -22.76
C PRO A 283 27.04 20.99 -21.99
N THR A 284 28.15 21.19 -22.69
CA THR A 284 29.34 21.85 -22.13
C THR A 284 29.35 23.35 -22.44
N GLN A 285 30.42 24.06 -22.06
CA GLN A 285 30.60 25.48 -22.40
C GLN A 285 30.81 25.70 -23.91
N VAL A 286 31.19 24.65 -24.65
CA VAL A 286 31.41 24.72 -26.11
C VAL A 286 30.13 24.33 -26.83
N LYS A 287 29.63 25.21 -27.71
CA LYS A 287 28.42 24.96 -28.49
C LYS A 287 28.57 23.68 -29.34
N GLY A 288 27.59 22.78 -29.26
CA GLY A 288 27.60 21.51 -30.00
C GLY A 288 28.39 20.39 -29.33
N GLN A 289 28.95 20.62 -28.14
CA GLN A 289 29.66 19.61 -27.37
C GLN A 289 28.88 19.18 -26.12
N TYR A 290 28.86 17.88 -25.84
CA TYR A 290 28.14 17.27 -24.72
C TYR A 290 29.02 16.30 -23.94
N SER A 291 28.78 16.21 -22.63
CA SER A 291 29.36 15.22 -21.72
C SER A 291 28.34 14.19 -21.26
N ILE A 292 28.81 13.02 -20.82
CA ILE A 292 28.00 11.92 -20.29
C ILE A 292 28.45 11.62 -18.86
N ASP A 293 27.57 11.78 -17.86
CA ASP A 293 27.94 11.57 -16.45
C ASP A 293 28.43 10.14 -16.15
N ALA A 294 27.82 9.16 -16.83
CA ALA A 294 28.19 7.75 -16.69
C ALA A 294 29.57 7.41 -17.27
N LEU A 295 30.15 8.30 -18.09
CA LEU A 295 31.45 8.14 -18.75
C LEU A 295 32.28 9.43 -18.53
N PRO A 296 32.81 9.64 -17.32
CA PRO A 296 33.54 10.85 -16.99
C PRO A 296 34.80 11.00 -17.85
N GLY A 297 35.06 12.22 -18.31
CA GLY A 297 36.18 12.52 -19.19
C GLY A 297 35.92 12.30 -20.69
N LEU A 298 34.74 11.78 -21.07
CA LEU A 298 34.32 11.63 -22.47
C LEU A 298 33.48 12.84 -22.92
N LEU A 299 33.86 13.42 -24.05
CA LEU A 299 33.19 14.57 -24.67
C LEU A 299 32.84 14.26 -26.12
N LEU A 300 31.60 14.55 -26.50
CA LEU A 300 31.04 14.29 -27.83
C LEU A 300 30.71 15.61 -28.53
N GLY A 301 31.21 15.80 -29.75
CA GLY A 301 30.98 16.98 -30.59
C GLY A 301 30.11 16.65 -31.81
N PHE A 302 29.00 17.37 -31.96
CA PHE A 302 28.02 17.17 -33.02
C PHE A 302 28.00 18.35 -34.00
N THR A 303 27.61 18.07 -35.25
CA THR A 303 27.29 19.10 -36.25
C THR A 303 25.94 19.76 -35.96
N GLU A 304 25.64 20.86 -36.65
CA GLU A 304 24.31 21.50 -36.59
C GLU A 304 23.19 20.56 -37.09
N GLY A 305 23.53 19.58 -37.94
CA GLY A 305 22.62 18.51 -38.38
C GLY A 305 22.49 17.35 -37.39
N GLY A 306 23.16 17.40 -36.24
CA GLY A 306 23.08 16.39 -35.18
C GLY A 306 23.90 15.12 -35.42
N ALA A 307 24.89 15.14 -36.32
CA ALA A 307 25.79 14.00 -36.53
C ALA A 307 27.05 14.12 -35.67
N LEU A 308 27.47 13.04 -35.01
CA LEU A 308 28.70 12.98 -34.22
C LEU A 308 29.91 13.11 -35.15
N VAL A 309 30.70 14.17 -35.00
CA VAL A 309 31.88 14.42 -35.83
C VAL A 309 33.19 14.40 -35.06
N ARG A 310 33.12 14.56 -33.74
CA ARG A 310 34.28 14.51 -32.85
C ARG A 310 33.93 13.77 -31.57
N ALA A 311 34.84 12.96 -31.08
CA ALA A 311 34.73 12.34 -29.76
C ALA A 311 36.09 12.40 -29.10
N SER A 312 36.16 12.92 -27.87
CA SER A 312 37.41 13.00 -27.13
C SER A 312 37.29 12.38 -25.74
N THR A 313 38.42 11.90 -25.23
CA THR A 313 38.50 11.27 -23.90
C THR A 313 39.80 11.60 -23.20
N THR A 314 39.72 11.76 -21.88
CA THR A 314 40.85 11.79 -20.95
C THR A 314 40.99 10.50 -20.14
N ASP A 315 40.10 9.51 -20.35
CA ASP A 315 40.09 8.25 -19.62
C ASP A 315 41.21 7.33 -20.13
N THR A 316 42.09 6.91 -19.22
CA THR A 316 43.27 6.08 -19.50
C THR A 316 42.94 4.65 -19.94
N ARG A 317 41.67 4.23 -19.88
CA ARG A 317 41.25 2.91 -20.40
C ARG A 317 41.16 2.88 -21.92
N TYR A 318 41.04 4.04 -22.58
CA TYR A 318 40.90 4.10 -24.03
C TYR A 318 42.26 3.99 -24.72
N ARG A 319 42.38 3.06 -25.67
CA ARG A 319 43.63 2.76 -26.38
C ARG A 319 43.41 2.41 -27.85
N THR A 320 44.32 2.84 -28.73
CA THR A 320 44.41 2.32 -30.10
C THR A 320 44.91 0.87 -30.10
N GLN A 321 44.88 0.19 -31.26
CA GLN A 321 45.48 -1.14 -31.40
C GLN A 321 46.98 -1.16 -31.08
N GLU A 322 47.66 -0.03 -31.31
CA GLU A 322 49.08 0.17 -31.05
C GLU A 322 49.38 0.57 -29.59
N GLY A 323 48.35 0.64 -28.73
CA GLY A 323 48.50 0.99 -27.31
C GLY A 323 48.58 2.49 -27.01
N ILE A 324 48.27 3.36 -27.99
CA ILE A 324 48.30 4.82 -27.82
C ILE A 324 46.98 5.28 -27.18
N GLY A 325 47.05 6.10 -26.12
CA GLY A 325 45.87 6.72 -25.52
C GLY A 325 46.21 7.70 -24.39
N PRO A 326 45.22 8.22 -23.65
CA PRO A 326 45.47 9.10 -22.51
C PRO A 326 46.36 8.41 -21.45
N GLY A 327 47.42 9.07 -21.01
CA GLY A 327 48.42 8.55 -20.09
C GLY A 327 49.61 7.83 -20.74
N SER A 328 49.63 7.64 -22.07
CA SER A 328 50.81 7.12 -22.76
C SER A 328 51.98 8.11 -22.70
N ASP A 329 53.20 7.59 -22.56
CA ASP A 329 54.43 8.38 -22.59
C ASP A 329 54.73 8.83 -24.03
N VAL A 330 55.18 10.07 -24.19
CA VAL A 330 55.60 10.60 -25.50
C VAL A 330 56.82 9.86 -26.04
N GLU A 331 57.69 9.31 -25.19
CA GLU A 331 58.82 8.49 -25.65
C GLU A 331 58.36 7.14 -26.23
N GLU A 332 57.30 6.55 -25.68
CA GLU A 332 56.65 5.36 -26.27
C GLU A 332 55.99 5.71 -27.61
N LEU A 333 55.36 6.88 -27.69
CA LEU A 333 54.74 7.38 -28.92
C LEU A 333 55.77 7.48 -30.07
N LYS A 334 56.97 8.01 -29.80
CA LYS A 334 58.06 8.11 -30.79
C LYS A 334 58.58 6.75 -31.24
N ARG A 335 58.51 5.70 -30.39
CA ARG A 335 58.89 4.34 -30.79
C ARG A 335 57.89 3.72 -31.75
N VAL A 336 56.60 3.95 -31.50
CA VAL A 336 55.51 3.45 -32.35
C VAL A 336 55.42 4.26 -33.65
N LEU A 337 55.68 5.58 -33.59
CA LEU A 337 55.65 6.51 -34.72
C LEU A 337 56.99 7.28 -34.84
N PRO A 338 58.03 6.68 -35.46
CA PRO A 338 59.37 7.28 -35.52
C PRO A 338 59.48 8.57 -36.34
N SER A 339 58.55 8.80 -37.26
CA SER A 339 58.50 9.99 -38.12
C SER A 339 57.81 11.19 -37.46
N LEU A 340 57.37 11.05 -36.21
CA LEU A 340 56.58 12.05 -35.52
C LEU A 340 57.44 13.23 -35.04
N SER A 341 57.24 14.41 -35.62
CA SER A 341 57.85 15.65 -35.13
C SER A 341 56.90 16.37 -34.17
N ILE A 342 57.34 16.61 -32.94
CA ILE A 342 56.55 17.29 -31.90
C ILE A 342 57.18 18.64 -31.60
N SER A 343 56.41 19.71 -31.79
CA SER A 343 56.81 21.07 -31.41
C SER A 343 55.98 21.54 -30.23
N PHE A 344 56.61 21.70 -29.07
CA PHE A 344 55.99 22.19 -27.86
C PHE A 344 55.93 23.72 -27.83
N THR A 345 54.85 24.25 -27.25
CA THR A 345 54.65 25.67 -26.99
C THR A 345 55.62 26.22 -25.92
N ALA A 346 55.67 27.55 -25.78
CA ALA A 346 56.45 28.21 -24.75
C ALA A 346 56.00 27.75 -23.34
N PRO A 347 56.93 27.61 -22.38
CA PRO A 347 56.60 27.13 -21.04
C PRO A 347 55.73 28.12 -20.26
N GLU A 348 54.68 27.58 -19.65
CA GLU A 348 53.81 28.29 -18.71
C GLU A 348 54.03 27.76 -17.29
N VAL A 349 54.36 28.64 -16.35
CA VAL A 349 54.54 28.25 -14.94
C VAL A 349 53.20 28.34 -14.23
N LYS A 350 52.74 27.23 -13.66
CA LYS A 350 51.49 27.16 -12.90
C LYS A 350 51.71 27.42 -11.42
N ALA A 351 50.62 27.56 -10.68
CA ALA A 351 50.62 27.84 -9.23
C ALA A 351 51.29 26.75 -8.37
N ASP A 352 51.53 25.57 -8.94
CA ASP A 352 52.27 24.46 -8.33
C ASP A 352 53.80 24.60 -8.46
N GLY A 353 54.29 25.67 -9.08
CA GLY A 353 55.71 25.93 -9.29
C GLY A 353 56.35 25.12 -10.42
N ARG A 354 55.58 24.27 -11.12
CA ARG A 354 56.06 23.50 -12.28
C ARG A 354 55.83 24.27 -13.57
N ALA A 355 56.71 24.05 -14.54
CA ALA A 355 56.58 24.57 -15.88
C ALA A 355 55.91 23.53 -16.79
N TYR A 356 54.91 23.97 -17.54
CA TYR A 356 54.13 23.15 -18.45
C TYR A 356 54.30 23.61 -19.89
N ARG A 357 54.37 22.67 -20.82
CA ARG A 357 54.33 22.91 -22.26
C ARG A 357 53.30 22.02 -22.92
N TYR A 358 52.65 22.54 -23.94
CA TYR A 358 51.60 21.85 -24.67
C TYR A 358 51.98 21.62 -26.12
N ALA A 359 51.59 20.48 -26.67
CA ALA A 359 51.67 20.22 -28.10
C ALA A 359 50.41 19.49 -28.57
N THR A 360 49.96 19.79 -29.77
CA THR A 360 48.93 19.01 -30.45
C THR A 360 49.58 18.30 -31.63
N VAL A 361 49.35 17.00 -31.71
CA VAL A 361 49.85 16.16 -32.79
C VAL A 361 48.64 15.65 -33.55
N GLU A 362 48.56 16.04 -34.82
CA GLU A 362 47.53 15.57 -35.73
C GLU A 362 48.03 14.33 -36.48
N LEU A 363 47.26 13.26 -36.36
CA LEU A 363 47.39 12.01 -37.11
C LEU A 363 46.11 11.83 -37.91
N LYS A 364 46.14 11.01 -38.96
CA LYS A 364 44.98 10.81 -39.84
C LYS A 364 43.73 10.37 -39.05
N GLY A 365 42.78 11.30 -38.88
CA GLY A 365 41.56 11.14 -38.07
C GLY A 365 41.76 11.01 -36.55
N LEU A 366 42.91 11.42 -35.99
CA LEU A 366 43.21 11.35 -34.56
C LEU A 366 44.07 12.53 -34.10
N ASN A 367 43.59 13.31 -33.14
CA ASN A 367 44.36 14.36 -32.47
C ASN A 367 44.83 13.88 -31.10
N LEU A 368 46.13 14.05 -30.83
CA LEU A 368 46.73 13.81 -29.51
C LEU A 368 47.11 15.14 -28.89
N TYR A 369 46.60 15.40 -27.68
CA TYR A 369 46.97 16.57 -26.89
C TYR A 369 48.01 16.14 -25.85
N LEU A 370 49.23 16.64 -26.01
CA LEU A 370 50.38 16.30 -25.18
C LEU A 370 50.64 17.41 -24.16
N GLU A 371 50.98 17.01 -22.95
CA GLU A 371 51.49 17.89 -21.90
C GLU A 371 52.86 17.41 -21.48
N GLN A 372 53.82 18.33 -21.48
CA GLN A 372 55.15 18.14 -20.91
C GLN A 372 55.24 19.00 -19.65
N SER A 373 55.58 18.38 -18.52
CA SER A 373 55.80 19.07 -17.26
C SER A 373 57.22 18.85 -16.77
N TYR A 374 57.85 19.89 -16.20
CA TYR A 374 59.16 19.78 -15.58
C TYR A 374 59.29 20.71 -14.36
N ASP A 375 60.12 20.29 -13.41
CA ASP A 375 60.54 21.15 -12.30
C ASP A 375 61.65 22.09 -12.79
N PRO A 376 61.52 23.43 -12.62
CA PRO A 376 62.58 24.37 -12.97
C PRO A 376 63.93 24.07 -12.29
N ASN A 377 63.91 23.43 -11.13
CA ASN A 377 65.10 23.07 -10.35
C ASN A 377 65.66 21.68 -10.71
N PHE A 378 64.88 20.83 -11.38
CA PHE A 378 65.29 19.48 -11.79
C PHE A 378 64.72 19.13 -13.18
N PRO A 379 65.48 19.37 -14.26
CA PRO A 379 64.94 19.42 -15.62
C PRO A 379 64.84 18.04 -16.27
N LEU A 380 64.19 17.07 -15.61
CA LEU A 380 63.73 15.86 -16.29
C LEU A 380 62.26 16.05 -16.69
N PRO A 381 61.96 16.29 -17.99
CA PRO A 381 60.60 16.52 -18.43
C PRO A 381 59.80 15.23 -18.51
N GLU A 382 58.66 15.19 -17.83
CA GLU A 382 57.66 14.13 -17.98
C GLU A 382 56.67 14.55 -19.07
N SER A 383 56.57 13.77 -20.13
CA SER A 383 55.75 14.12 -21.31
C SER A 383 54.70 13.03 -21.53
N THR A 384 53.42 13.40 -21.46
CA THR A 384 52.31 12.44 -21.53
C THR A 384 51.19 12.91 -22.45
N VAL A 385 50.48 11.95 -23.04
CA VAL A 385 49.21 12.22 -23.74
C VAL A 385 48.13 12.51 -22.70
N LYS A 386 47.55 13.71 -22.69
CA LYS A 386 46.47 14.07 -21.75
C LYS A 386 45.09 13.76 -22.26
N GLN A 387 44.88 13.98 -23.54
CA GLN A 387 43.58 13.82 -24.18
C GLN A 387 43.79 13.30 -25.59
N VAL A 388 42.85 12.45 -26.01
CA VAL A 388 42.78 11.95 -27.37
C VAL A 388 41.44 12.35 -27.95
N GLU A 389 41.43 12.84 -29.17
CA GLU A 389 40.23 13.18 -29.92
C GLU A 389 40.23 12.45 -31.27
N VAL A 390 39.15 11.72 -31.55
CA VAL A 390 38.88 11.13 -32.86
C VAL A 390 37.95 12.08 -33.60
N TYR A 391 38.29 12.40 -34.84
CA TYR A 391 37.51 13.32 -35.66
C TYR A 391 37.34 12.77 -37.08
N LEU A 392 36.25 13.18 -37.74
CA LEU A 392 35.99 12.83 -39.13
C LEU A 392 36.73 13.83 -40.01
N GLU A 393 37.67 13.37 -40.84
CA GLU A 393 38.34 14.23 -41.82
C GLU A 393 37.28 14.77 -42.79
N ALA A 394 37.29 16.08 -43.02
CA ALA A 394 36.44 16.67 -44.05
C ALA A 394 36.88 16.12 -45.42
N PRO A 395 35.94 15.74 -46.30
CA PRO A 395 36.26 15.20 -47.63
C PRO A 395 37.02 16.19 -48.52
#